data_AF-X1ARW7-F1
#
_entry.id   AF-X1ARW7-F1
#
_cell.length_a   1.000
_cell.length_b   1.000
_cell.length_c   1.000
_cell.angle_alpha   90.00
_cell.angle_beta   90.00
_cell.angle_gamma   90.00
#
_symmetry.space_group_name_H-M   'P 1'
#
loop_
_entity.id
_entity.type
_entity.pdbx_description
1 polymer ?
#
loop_
_entity_poly.entity_id
_entity_poly.type
_entity_poly.pdbx_seq_one_letter_code
_entity_poly.pdbx_strand_id
1 'polypeptide(L)' 'MKIKCPACGFKNEEGSNFCSSCNNPLVTTKVSVNKENSNIKKEISNNKEKLI' A
#
# COMPACT_ATOMS: atom_id res chain seq x y z
N MET A 1 7.80 6.77 18.97
CA MET A 1 8.97 6.76 18.07
C MET A 1 8.37 7.01 16.66
N LYS A 2 8.98 7.83 15.79
CA LYS A 2 8.32 8.38 14.58
C LYS A 2 9.07 8.03 13.30
N ILE A 3 8.34 7.71 12.23
CA ILE A 3 8.87 7.42 10.88
C ILE A 3 8.53 8.54 9.90
N LYS A 4 9.52 8.99 9.13
CA LYS A 4 9.32 9.96 8.06
C LYS A 4 8.84 9.24 6.79
N CYS A 5 7.75 9.73 6.19
CA CYS A 5 7.29 9.23 4.90
C CYS A 5 8.35 9.52 3.83
N PRO A 6 8.82 8.50 3.08
CA PRO A 6 9.80 8.71 2.02
C PRO A 6 9.21 9.45 0.80
N ALA A 7 7.89 9.42 0.63
CA ALA A 7 7.22 10.04 -0.51
C ALA A 7 6.96 11.55 -0.32
N CYS A 8 6.46 11.96 0.85
CA CYS A 8 6.09 13.37 1.10
C CYS A 8 6.83 14.02 2.27
N GLY A 9 7.59 13.25 3.06
CA GLY A 9 8.34 13.77 4.20
C GLY A 9 7.53 13.98 5.49
N PHE A 10 6.24 13.65 5.52
CA PHE A 10 5.41 13.74 6.73
C PHE A 10 5.89 12.79 7.83
N LYS A 11 5.88 13.23 9.09
CA LYS A 11 6.26 12.40 10.26
C LYS A 11 5.06 11.63 10.76
N ASN A 12 5.04 10.31 10.54
CA ASN A 12 4.00 9.40 11.00
C ASN A 12 4.44 8.68 12.28
N GLU A 13 3.47 8.14 13.02
CA GLU A 13 3.75 7.27 14.15
C GLU A 13 4.30 5.92 13.67
N GLU A 14 5.25 5.35 14.41
CA GLU A 14 5.76 4.01 14.11
C GLU A 14 4.66 2.96 14.18
N GLY A 15 4.74 1.95 13.31
CA GLY A 15 3.69 0.94 13.12
C GLY A 15 2.58 1.35 12.15
N SER A 16 2.54 2.61 11.70
CA SER A 16 1.60 3.04 10.65
C SER A 16 1.91 2.34 9.33
N ASN A 17 0.91 1.66 8.75
CA ASN A 17 1.05 1.00 7.44
C ASN A 17 1.14 2.00 6.27
N PHE A 18 0.40 3.11 6.36
CA PHE A 18 0.27 4.14 5.33
C PHE A 18 0.48 5.53 5.91
N CYS A 19 0.89 6.48 5.06
CA CYS A 19 1.08 7.85 5.46
C CYS A 19 -0.26 8.58 5.61
N SER A 20 -0.51 9.18 6.77
CA SER A 20 -1.75 9.93 7.02
C SER A 20 -1.90 11.21 6.20
N SER A 21 -0.82 11.66 5.53
CA SER A 21 -0.83 12.87 4.69
C SER A 21 -1.00 12.58 3.20
N CYS A 22 -0.37 11.53 2.68
CA CYS A 22 -0.36 11.24 1.24
C CYS A 22 -0.79 9.81 0.87
N ASN A 23 -1.19 9.00 1.86
CA ASN A 23 -1.63 7.61 1.71
C ASN A 23 -0.61 6.64 1.08
N ASN A 24 0.65 7.05 0.88
CA ASN A 24 1.71 6.13 0.45
C ASN A 24 2.02 5.11 1.56
N PRO A 25 2.31 3.84 1.22
CA PRO A 25 2.72 2.84 2.18
C PRO A 25 4.05 3.26 2.84
N LEU A 26 4.12 3.13 4.17
CA LEU A 26 5.33 3.43 4.96
C LEU A 26 6.17 2.18 5.22
N VAL A 27 5.54 1.02 5.17
CA VAL A 27 6.20 -0.27 5.37
C VAL A 27 6.33 -0.95 4.02
N THR A 28 7.49 -0.80 3.38
CA THR A 28 7.93 -1.81 2.42
C THR A 28 8.47 -2.94 3.27
N THR A 29 7.64 -3.92 3.61
CA THR A 29 8.16 -5.16 4.18
C THR A 29 9.27 -5.61 3.24
N LYS A 30 10.51 -5.72 3.74
CA LYS A 30 11.57 -6.49 3.08
C LYS A 30 11.13 -7.95 3.15
N VAL A 31 10.04 -8.28 2.48
CA VAL A 31 9.84 -9.64 2.01
C VAL A 31 11.02 -9.83 1.09
N SER A 32 11.98 -10.66 1.49
CA SER A 32 12.81 -11.37 0.54
C SER A 32 11.82 -12.07 -0.40
N VAL A 33 11.45 -11.37 -1.47
CA VAL A 33 10.60 -11.91 -2.52
C VAL A 33 11.46 -12.96 -3.20
N ASN A 34 11.41 -14.19 -2.68
CA ASN A 34 11.54 -15.35 -3.54
C ASN A 34 10.37 -15.21 -4.52
N LYS A 35 10.71 -14.77 -5.74
CA LYS A 35 9.79 -14.36 -6.80
C LYS A 35 9.08 -15.57 -7.42
N GLU A 36 8.45 -16.39 -6.59
CA GLU A 36 7.67 -17.53 -7.04
C GLU A 36 6.36 -17.53 -6.24
N ASN A 37 5.26 -17.38 -6.98
CA ASN A 37 3.85 -17.44 -6.55
C ASN A 37 3.18 -16.09 -6.20
N SER A 38 3.13 -15.23 -7.21
CA SER A 38 2.12 -14.16 -7.35
C SER A 38 0.70 -14.75 -7.36
N ASN A 39 0.02 -14.75 -6.22
CA ASN A 39 -1.44 -14.94 -6.14
C ASN A 39 -2.14 -13.74 -5.48
N ILE A 40 -1.66 -12.53 -5.74
CA ILE A 40 -2.39 -11.31 -5.43
C ILE A 40 -3.41 -11.12 -6.56
N LYS A 41 -4.56 -11.81 -6.45
CA LYS A 41 -5.74 -11.50 -7.25
C LYS A 41 -6.12 -10.05 -6.98
N LYS A 42 -5.76 -9.20 -7.93
CA LYS A 42 -6.24 -7.83 -8.08
C LYS A 42 -7.76 -7.87 -8.09
N GLU A 43 -8.40 -7.46 -6.98
CA GLU A 43 -9.84 -7.16 -6.98
C GLU A 43 -10.06 -6.00 -7.96
N ILE A 44 -10.52 -6.35 -9.15
CA ILE A 44 -10.96 -5.37 -10.15
C ILE A 44 -12.32 -4.87 -9.66
N SER A 45 -12.28 -3.76 -8.92
CA SER A 45 -13.39 -2.82 -8.90
C SER A 45 -13.68 -2.42 -10.35
N ASN A 46 -14.87 -2.73 -10.86
CA ASN A 46 -15.60 -2.00 -11.92
C ASN A 46 -16.99 -2.62 -12.11
N ASN A 47 -17.93 -2.28 -11.23
CA ASN A 47 -19.36 -2.36 -11.53
C ASN A 47 -19.73 -1.23 -12.52
N LYS A 48 -19.95 -1.60 -13.79
CA LYS A 48 -20.58 -0.84 -14.90
C LYS A 48 -20.65 -1.87 -16.04
N GLU A 49 -21.74 -2.23 -16.71
CA GLU A 49 -22.95 -1.56 -17.19
C GLU A 49 -23.94 -2.69 -17.57
N LYS A 50 -25.22 -2.60 -17.18
CA LYS A 50 -26.35 -2.23 -18.07
C LYS A 50 -26.96 -3.42 -18.83
N LEU A 51 -28.07 -3.89 -18.27
CA LEU A 51 -29.36 -4.12 -18.95
C LEU A 51 -29.31 -4.31 -20.48
N ILE A 52 -29.41 -5.56 -20.92
CA ILE A 52 -30.18 -5.99 -22.10
C ILE A 52 -30.84 -7.32 -21.73
#